data_AF-K1TJ98-F1
#
_entry.id   AF-K1TJ98-F1
#
_cell.length_a   1.000
_cell.length_b   1.000
_cell.length_c   1.000
_cell.angle_alpha   90.00
_cell.angle_beta   90.00
_cell.angle_gamma   90.00
#
_symmetry.space_group_name_H-M   'P 1'
#
loop_
_entity.id
_entity.type
_entity.pdbx_description
1 polymer ?
#
loop_
_entity_poly.entity_id
_entity_poly.type
_entity_poly.pdbx_seq_one_letter_code
_entity_poly.pdbx_strand_id
1 'polypeptide(L)' 'MRKRNVQILFRLTEEEAEHLNELVRKSGRTKEAFLREMVRGYQLCEKPDPEFYKMMRELSAIGNRIN' A
#
# COMPACT_ATOMS: atom_id res chain seq x y z
N MET A 1 1.99 -17.11 -18.14
CA MET A 1 2.00 -15.90 -19.00
C MET A 1 2.04 -14.65 -18.13
N ARG A 2 2.98 -13.72 -18.34
CA ARG A 2 2.98 -12.44 -17.61
C ARG A 2 1.79 -11.60 -18.11
N LYS A 3 0.78 -11.36 -17.26
CA LYS A 3 -0.42 -10.54 -17.58
C LYS A 3 -0.13 -9.03 -17.70
N ARG A 4 1.12 -8.60 -17.55
CA ARG A 4 1.54 -7.19 -17.46
C ARG A 4 2.72 -6.98 -18.43
N ASN A 5 2.39 -6.67 -19.66
CA ASN A 5 3.31 -6.60 -20.80
C ASN A 5 3.52 -5.18 -21.36
N VAL A 6 2.78 -4.18 -20.84
CA VAL A 6 2.97 -2.78 -21.20
C VAL A 6 3.96 -2.14 -20.23
N GLN A 7 5.08 -1.66 -20.74
CA GLN A 7 6.08 -0.90 -19.97
C GLN A 7 5.86 0.60 -20.19
N ILE A 8 5.88 1.37 -19.11
CA ILE A 8 5.78 2.83 -19.15
C ILE A 8 7.08 3.38 -18.54
N LEU A 9 7.74 4.27 -19.27
CA LEU A 9 8.88 5.02 -18.74
C LEU A 9 8.35 6.26 -18.00
N PHE A 10 8.68 6.38 -16.72
CA PHE A 10 8.25 7.47 -15.88
C PHE A 10 9.47 8.28 -15.42
N ARG A 11 9.62 9.49 -15.97
CA ARG A 11 10.71 10.41 -15.60
C ARG A 11 10.16 11.41 -14.60
N LEU A 12 10.91 11.61 -13.52
CA LEU A 12 10.58 12.50 -12.43
C LEU A 12 11.77 13.43 -12.18
N THR A 13 11.51 14.61 -11.63
CA THR A 13 12.55 15.40 -10.96
C THR A 13 12.97 14.72 -9.65
N GLU A 14 14.07 15.17 -9.05
CA GLU A 14 14.51 14.65 -7.74
C GLU A 14 13.45 14.87 -6.66
N GLU A 15 12.83 16.05 -6.63
CA GLU A 15 11.76 16.42 -5.69
C GLU A 15 10.53 15.51 -5.83
N GLU A 16 10.09 15.24 -7.06
CA GLU A 16 8.97 14.35 -7.32
C GLU A 16 9.29 12.89 -6.94
N ALA A 17 10.54 12.46 -7.15
CA ALA A 17 10.99 11.12 -6.79
C ALA A 17 11.03 10.94 -5.26
N GLU A 18 11.48 11.95 -4.52
CA GLU A 18 11.43 11.96 -3.05
C GLU A 18 10.00 11.87 -2.55
N HIS A 19 9.11 12.71 -3.07
CA HIS A 19 7.70 12.70 -2.71
C HIS A 19 7.07 11.32 -2.98
N LEU A 20 7.33 10.73 -4.14
CA LEU A 20 6.85 9.39 -4.47
C LEU A 20 7.38 8.34 -3.48
N ASN A 21 8.65 8.42 -3.08
CA ASN A 21 9.24 7.50 -2.11
C ASN A 21 8.55 7.60 -0.74
N GLU A 22 8.22 8.80 -0.29
CA GLU A 22 7.49 9.01 0.97
C GLU A 22 6.09 8.40 0.92
N LEU A 23 5.35 8.64 -0.16
CA LEU A 23 4.01 8.07 -0.34
C LEU A 23 4.04 6.54 -0.39
N VAL A 24 5.03 5.98 -1.07
CA VAL A 24 5.25 4.54 -1.14
C VAL A 24 5.56 3.98 0.25
N ARG A 25 6.42 4.64 1.04
CA ARG A 25 6.72 4.27 2.43
C ARG A 25 5.46 4.29 3.31
N LYS A 26 4.64 5.35 3.22
CA LYS A 26 3.39 5.49 3.98
C LYS A 26 2.34 4.44 3.59
N SER A 27 2.25 4.12 2.31
CA SER A 27 1.28 3.13 1.80
C SER A 27 1.64 1.68 2.11
N GLY A 28 2.90 1.40 2.49
CA GLY A 28 3.40 0.04 2.74
C GLY A 28 3.42 -0.86 1.50
N ARG A 29 3.33 -0.29 0.29
CA ARG A 29 3.33 -1.03 -0.99
C ARG A 29 4.66 -0.84 -1.71
N THR A 30 4.92 -1.66 -2.73
CA THR A 30 6.02 -1.40 -3.67
C THR A 30 5.65 -0.24 -4.60
N LYS A 31 6.65 0.43 -5.19
CA LYS A 31 6.43 1.54 -6.15
C LYS A 31 5.48 1.15 -7.29
N GLU A 32 5.68 -0.02 -7.91
CA GLU A 32 4.80 -0.49 -8.98
C GLU A 32 3.37 -0.79 -8.51
N ALA A 33 3.22 -1.36 -7.31
CA ALA A 33 1.90 -1.62 -6.76
C ALA A 33 1.19 -0.31 -6.43
N PHE A 34 1.91 0.65 -5.85
CA PHE A 34 1.40 1.98 -5.54
C PHE A 34 0.92 2.72 -6.80
N LEU A 35 1.78 2.83 -7.83
CA LEU A 35 1.42 3.49 -9.08
C LEU A 35 0.22 2.81 -9.78
N ARG A 36 0.15 1.48 -9.73
CA ARG A 36 -0.98 0.74 -10.30
C ARG A 36 -2.30 1.03 -9.58
N GLU A 37 -2.25 1.14 -8.26
CA GLU A 37 -3.43 1.50 -7.46
C GLU A 37 -3.82 2.96 -7.71
N MET A 38 -2.87 3.88 -7.85
CA MET A 38 -3.14 5.28 -8.27
C MET A 38 -3.87 5.34 -9.62
N VAL A 39 -3.42 4.57 -10.61
CA VAL A 39 -4.09 4.48 -11.93
C VAL A 39 -5.52 3.93 -11.83
N ARG A 40 -5.81 3.13 -10.80
CA ARG A 40 -7.16 2.60 -10.51
C ARG A 40 -8.04 3.58 -9.71
N GLY A 41 -7.54 4.76 -9.36
CA GLY A 41 -8.25 5.75 -8.55
C GLY A 41 -8.19 5.47 -7.04
N TYR A 42 -7.21 4.67 -6.59
CA TYR A 42 -7.03 4.38 -5.17
C TYR A 42 -6.67 5.67 -4.41
N GLN A 43 -7.44 6.00 -3.37
CA GLN A 43 -7.02 6.99 -2.38
C GLN A 43 -6.05 6.32 -1.40
N LEU A 44 -4.95 7.01 -1.09
CA LEU A 44 -3.92 6.57 -0.15
C LEU A 44 -4.57 6.10 1.17
N CYS A 45 -4.66 4.79 1.41
CA CYS A 45 -4.80 4.32 2.80
C CYS A 45 -3.42 4.31 3.41
N GLU A 46 -3.22 5.16 4.41
CA GLU A 46 -2.07 5.06 5.28
C GLU A 46 -2.06 3.69 5.94
N LYS A 47 -0.87 3.12 6.12
CA LYS A 47 -0.73 1.88 6.86
C LYS A 47 -1.38 2.06 8.24
N PRO A 48 -2.32 1.19 8.65
CA PRO A 48 -2.93 1.29 9.96
C PRO A 48 -1.86 1.29 11.04
N ASP A 49 -2.09 2.06 12.10
CA ASP A 49 -1.20 2.11 13.26
C ASP A 49 -0.96 0.69 13.83
N PRO A 50 0.23 0.38 14.39
CA PRO A 50 0.49 -0.90 15.05
C PRO A 50 -0.59 -1.32 16.06
N GLU A 51 -1.23 -0.38 16.76
CA GLU A 51 -2.32 -0.66 17.69
C GLU A 51 -3.57 -1.22 16.98
N PHE A 52 -3.84 -0.83 15.73
CA PHE A 52 -4.91 -1.42 14.92
C PHE A 52 -4.72 -2.93 14.75
N TYR A 53 -3.47 -3.37 14.52
CA TYR A 53 -3.15 -4.79 14.39
C TYR A 53 -3.21 -5.55 15.72
N LYS A 54 -3.05 -4.86 16.84
CA LYS A 54 -3.24 -5.44 18.18
C LYS A 54 -4.73 -5.68 18.44
N MET A 55 -5.56 -4.68 18.17
CA MET A 55 -7.02 -4.76 18.33
C MET A 55 -7.66 -5.83 17.43
N MET A 56 -7.20 -5.95 16.17
CA MET A 56 -7.65 -7.02 15.27
C MET A 56 -7.26 -8.43 15.76
N ARG A 57 -6.11 -8.58 16.40
CA ARG A 57 -5.69 -9.86 17.01
C ARG A 57 -6.55 -10.22 18.22
N GLU A 58 -6.88 -9.24 19.05
CA GLU A 58 -7.79 -9.43 20.19
C GLU A 58 -9.19 -9.83 19.73
N LEU A 59 -9.75 -9.14 18.71
CA LEU A 59 -11.03 -9.51 18.10
C LEU A 59 -11.04 -10.94 17.55
N SER A 60 -9.97 -11.34 16.85
CA SER A 60 -9.82 -12.71 16.33
C SER A 60 -9.75 -13.74 17.47
N ALA A 61 -9.05 -13.42 18.56
CA ALA A 61 -8.98 -14.28 19.73
C ALA A 61 -10.33 -14.44 20.44
N ILE A 62 -11.15 -13.38 20.48
CA ILE A 62 -12.52 -13.45 21.00
C ILE A 62 -13.39 -14.35 20.10
N GLY A 63 -13.34 -14.15 18.78
CA GLY A 63 -14.10 -14.97 17.83
C GLY A 63 -13.76 -16.46 17.92
N ASN A 64 -12.47 -16.80 18.09
CA ASN A 64 -12.04 -18.19 18.27
C ASN A 64 -12.41 -18.82 19.61
N ARG A 65 -12.78 -18.02 20.64
CA ARG A 65 -13.26 -18.53 21.93
C ARG A 65 -14.78 -18.73 21.97
N ILE A 66 -15.51 -18.14 21.02
CA ILE A 66 -16.98 -18.24 20.93
C ILE A 66 -17.42 -19.43 20.07
N ASN A 67 -16.57 -19.89 19.14
CA ASN A 67 -16.73 -21.17 18.42
C ASN A 67 -16.30 -22.36 19.28
#